data_AF-A0AAW1U5V7-F1
#
_entry.id   AF-A0AAW1U5V7-F1
#
_cell.length_a   1.000
_cell.length_b   1.000
_cell.length_c   1.000
_cell.angle_alpha   90.00
_cell.angle_beta   90.00
_cell.angle_gamma   90.00
#
_symmetry.space_group_name_H-M   'P 1'
#
loop_
_entity.id
_entity.type
_entity.pdbx_description
1 polymer ?
#
loop_
_entity_poly.entity_id
_entity_poly.type
_entity_poly.pdbx_seq_one_letter_code
_entity_poly.pdbx_strand_id
1 'polypeptide(L)'
;MSISLKNLERQNEEFHNFMHKVTEVERIVKKLVSEDQEEQAMGDAEAKKYLGEMNNPEEEILDNENVQLKIKSNRTLINQKAIIEMSSNANTTSQESFMREVEKDAEQRFQEKKIRLEKMGTLKKRAILAFNRNEFEKTLCCYNKALELVKDNHNLFLSRGLTYIKLKLLDKALSDIDRALYLNENSLKGYLLKAKIFYLTEREKEIEEVVREAKERHSKKVDFIDEYIRAFTKDE
;
A
#
# COMPACT_ATOMS: atom_id res chain seq x y z
N MET A 1 -12.77 13.78 -12.93
CA MET A 1 -11.94 12.94 -13.83
C MET A 1 -10.53 12.77 -13.20
N SER A 2 -10.43 12.34 -11.94
CA SER A 2 -9.47 13.04 -11.04
C SER A 2 -8.72 12.25 -9.95
N ILE A 3 -8.85 10.93 -9.84
CA ILE A 3 -8.03 10.14 -8.86
C ILE A 3 -7.56 8.81 -9.46
N SER A 4 -8.39 8.19 -10.30
CA SER A 4 -8.04 6.92 -10.97
C SER A 4 -6.92 7.06 -12.01
N LEU A 5 -6.82 8.21 -12.69
CA LEU A 5 -5.77 8.49 -13.66
C LEU A 5 -4.42 8.74 -12.97
N LYS A 6 -4.41 9.58 -11.92
CA LYS A 6 -3.21 9.84 -11.10
C LYS A 6 -2.61 8.59 -10.46
N ASN A 7 -3.46 7.65 -10.02
CA ASN A 7 -2.99 6.37 -9.49
C ASN A 7 -2.44 5.44 -10.58
N LEU A 8 -2.96 5.51 -11.81
CA LEU A 8 -2.45 4.74 -12.93
C LEU A 8 -1.13 5.32 -13.45
N GLU A 9 -1.02 6.65 -13.52
CA GLU A 9 0.22 7.38 -13.83
C GLU A 9 1.32 7.05 -12.82
N ARG A 10 1.03 7.12 -11.52
CA ARG A 10 1.98 6.73 -10.46
C ARG A 10 2.41 5.27 -10.55
N GLN A 11 1.53 4.37 -10.99
CA GLN A 11 1.85 2.95 -11.15
C GLN A 11 2.69 2.67 -12.38
N ASN A 12 2.44 3.41 -13.46
CA ASN A 12 3.34 3.43 -14.60
C ASN A 12 4.71 3.94 -14.14
N GLU A 13 4.79 5.05 -13.41
CA GLU A 13 6.05 5.55 -12.84
C GLU A 13 6.77 4.50 -11.97
N GLU A 14 6.06 3.77 -11.10
CA GLU A 14 6.63 2.66 -10.32
C GLU A 14 7.28 1.59 -11.21
N PHE A 15 6.62 1.19 -12.30
CA PHE A 15 7.17 0.21 -13.25
C PHE A 15 8.36 0.78 -14.02
N HIS A 16 8.30 2.02 -14.51
CA HIS A 16 9.42 2.67 -15.20
C HIS A 16 10.62 2.84 -14.28
N ASN A 17 10.41 3.21 -13.01
CA ASN A 17 11.46 3.29 -12.00
C ASN A 17 12.08 1.92 -11.71
N PHE A 18 11.28 0.87 -11.67
CA PHE A 18 11.80 -0.50 -11.56
C PHE A 18 12.65 -0.87 -12.78
N MET A 19 12.16 -0.62 -13.98
CA MET A 19 12.89 -0.90 -15.22
C MET A 19 14.19 -0.10 -15.32
N HIS A 20 14.18 1.17 -14.90
CA HIS A 20 15.40 1.98 -14.81
C HIS A 20 16.46 1.34 -13.91
N LYS A 21 16.06 0.91 -12.70
CA LYS A 21 16.97 0.21 -11.77
C LYS A 21 17.49 -1.09 -12.34
N VAL A 22 16.65 -1.83 -13.07
CA VAL A 22 17.04 -3.07 -13.76
C VAL A 22 18.12 -2.77 -14.81
N THR A 23 17.97 -1.70 -15.60
CA THR A 23 19.00 -1.25 -16.56
C THR A 23 20.27 -0.76 -15.88
N GLU A 24 20.18 -0.07 -14.75
CA GLU A 24 21.35 0.36 -13.98
C GLU A 24 22.15 -0.84 -13.46
N VAL A 25 21.46 -1.83 -12.89
CA VAL A 25 22.09 -3.09 -12.44
C VAL A 25 22.69 -3.85 -13.62
N GLU A 26 22.02 -3.89 -14.77
CA GLU A 26 22.56 -4.51 -15.98
C GLU A 26 23.89 -3.88 -16.40
N ARG A 27 23.98 -2.54 -16.39
CA ARG A 27 25.20 -1.79 -16.71
C ARG A 27 26.34 -2.15 -15.76
N ILE A 28 26.06 -2.27 -14.46
CA ILE A 28 27.06 -2.66 -13.45
C ILE A 28 27.54 -4.10 -13.70
N VAL A 29 26.61 -5.04 -13.91
CA VAL A 29 26.93 -6.45 -14.16
C VAL A 29 27.76 -6.62 -15.44
N LYS A 30 27.48 -5.87 -16.51
CA LYS A 30 28.30 -5.90 -17.74
C LYS A 30 29.76 -5.53 -17.45
N LYS A 31 30.00 -4.52 -16.62
CA LYS A 31 31.36 -4.10 -16.23
C LYS A 31 32.07 -5.16 -15.40
N LEU A 32 31.36 -5.83 -14.48
CA LEU A 32 31.92 -6.87 -13.62
C LEU A 32 32.43 -8.11 -14.37
N VAL A 33 31.84 -8.39 -15.54
CA VAL A 33 32.16 -9.57 -16.38
C VAL A 33 33.11 -9.19 -17.53
N SER A 34 33.53 -7.93 -17.64
CA SER A 34 34.47 -7.48 -18.69
C SER A 34 35.86 -8.12 -18.51
N GLU A 35 36.52 -8.40 -19.63
CA GLU A 35 37.89 -8.96 -19.64
C GLU A 35 38.96 -7.91 -19.29
N ASP A 36 38.60 -6.62 -19.34
CA ASP A 36 39.47 -5.51 -18.96
C ASP A 36 39.48 -5.29 -17.44
N GLN A 37 40.68 -5.32 -16.84
CA GLN A 37 40.88 -5.15 -15.40
C GLN A 37 40.43 -3.76 -14.90
N GLU A 38 40.52 -2.71 -15.72
CA GLU A 38 40.09 -1.37 -15.33
C GLU A 38 38.55 -1.26 -15.30
N GLU A 39 37.87 -1.83 -16.29
CA GLU A 39 36.40 -1.88 -16.32
C GLU A 39 35.82 -2.75 -15.21
N GLN A 40 36.47 -3.87 -14.90
CA GLN A 40 36.08 -4.74 -13.81
C GLN A 40 36.18 -4.02 -12.45
N ALA A 41 37.28 -3.33 -12.19
CA ALA A 41 37.46 -2.53 -10.97
C ALA A 41 36.45 -1.37 -10.86
N MET A 42 36.11 -0.72 -11.98
CA MET A 42 35.04 0.28 -12.02
C MET A 42 33.66 -0.33 -11.75
N GLY A 43 33.38 -1.52 -12.30
CA GLY A 43 32.17 -2.28 -12.02
C GLY A 43 32.04 -2.63 -10.53
N ASP A 44 33.12 -3.10 -9.91
CA ASP A 44 33.19 -3.40 -8.48
C ASP A 44 32.92 -2.16 -7.62
N ALA A 45 33.51 -1.01 -7.99
CA ALA A 45 33.29 0.24 -7.28
C ALA A 45 31.84 0.76 -7.42
N GLU A 46 31.27 0.70 -8.63
CA GLU A 46 29.87 1.08 -8.86
C GLU A 46 28.89 0.14 -8.16
N ALA A 47 29.17 -1.17 -8.12
CA ALA A 47 28.38 -2.15 -7.39
C ALA A 47 28.38 -1.87 -5.88
N LYS A 48 29.57 -1.64 -5.29
CA LYS A 48 29.71 -1.26 -3.87
C LYS A 48 28.97 0.03 -3.54
N LYS A 49 29.03 1.03 -4.43
CA LYS A 49 28.26 2.27 -4.28
C LYS A 49 26.75 2.02 -4.36
N TYR A 50 26.29 1.19 -5.29
CA TYR A 50 24.88 0.84 -5.45
C TYR A 50 24.33 0.03 -4.26
N LEU A 51 25.18 -0.78 -3.61
CA LEU A 51 24.87 -1.55 -2.40
C LEU A 51 25.02 -0.73 -1.10
N GLY A 52 25.61 0.46 -1.15
CA GLY A 52 25.83 1.31 0.02
C GLY A 52 27.04 0.91 0.89
N GLU A 53 27.98 0.13 0.35
CA GLU A 53 29.15 -0.40 1.09
C GLU A 53 30.34 0.59 1.17
N MET A 54 30.27 1.74 0.50
CA MET A 54 31.18 2.86 0.74
C MET A 54 30.54 3.82 1.75
N ASN A 55 30.89 3.66 3.03
CA ASN A 55 30.48 4.56 4.10
C ASN A 55 30.87 6.02 3.77
N ASN A 56 29.88 6.90 3.68
CA ASN A 56 30.06 8.26 4.16
C ASN A 56 29.89 8.21 5.69
N PRO A 57 30.82 8.71 6.52
CA PRO A 57 30.76 8.60 7.99
C PRO A 57 29.66 9.43 8.67
N GLU A 58 28.75 10.05 7.93
CA GLU A 58 27.73 10.95 8.46
C GLU A 58 26.37 10.56 7.88
N GLU A 59 25.70 9.58 8.50
CA GLU A 59 24.24 9.60 8.68
C GLU A 59 23.82 8.53 9.71
N GLU A 60 23.70 9.04 10.94
CA GLU A 60 22.76 8.67 12.01
C GLU A 60 22.65 7.22 12.48
N ILE A 61 23.27 7.03 13.65
CA ILE A 61 22.92 6.08 14.70
C ILE A 61 21.40 5.92 14.84
N LEU A 62 20.89 4.73 14.54
CA LEU A 62 19.65 4.21 15.10
C LEU A 62 20.00 3.02 16.00
N ASP A 63 20.59 3.30 17.14
CA ASP A 63 20.66 2.36 18.25
C ASP A 63 19.45 2.56 19.15
N ASN A 64 18.62 1.52 19.24
CA ASN A 64 18.22 0.86 20.49
C ASN A 64 16.77 0.33 20.42
N GLU A 65 16.66 -0.89 19.92
CA GLU A 65 16.26 -2.07 20.72
C GLU A 65 15.72 -3.15 19.78
N ASN A 66 16.59 -4.07 19.36
CA ASN A 66 16.25 -5.44 18.95
C ASN A 66 15.00 -5.63 18.07
N VAL A 67 14.87 -4.91 16.95
CA VAL A 67 14.08 -5.43 15.84
C VAL A 67 14.96 -6.40 15.05
N GLN A 68 15.06 -7.63 15.54
CA GLN A 68 15.32 -8.76 14.65
C GLN A 68 14.18 -8.73 13.62
N LEU A 69 14.45 -8.23 12.42
CA LEU A 69 13.59 -8.44 11.26
C LEU A 69 13.65 -9.93 10.94
N LYS A 70 12.91 -10.74 11.69
CA LYS A 70 12.52 -12.08 11.24
C LYS A 70 11.62 -11.85 10.04
N ILE A 71 12.20 -11.95 8.85
CA ILE A 71 11.48 -12.10 7.59
C ILE A 71 10.59 -13.35 7.75
N LYS A 72 9.37 -13.18 8.28
CA LYS A 72 8.44 -14.29 8.53
C LYS A 72 7.92 -14.90 7.22
N SER A 73 8.13 -14.20 6.11
CA SER A 73 7.94 -14.69 4.76
C SER A 73 8.66 -13.77 3.80
N ASN A 74 9.44 -14.32 2.87
CA ASN A 74 9.83 -13.61 1.66
C ASN A 74 8.53 -13.14 0.98
N ARG A 75 8.23 -11.83 1.04
CA ARG A 75 7.04 -11.23 0.41
C ARG A 75 7.18 -11.13 -1.10
N THR A 76 8.40 -11.22 -1.59
CA THR A 76 8.68 -11.49 -2.99
C THR A 76 8.42 -12.98 -3.21
N LEU A 77 7.36 -13.30 -3.96
CA LEU A 77 7.24 -14.59 -4.63
C LEU A 77 8.32 -14.64 -5.73
N ILE A 78 9.59 -14.69 -5.32
CA ILE A 78 10.67 -15.00 -6.25
C ILE A 78 10.31 -16.36 -6.82
N ASN A 79 10.14 -16.45 -8.13
CA ASN A 79 9.88 -17.71 -8.81
C ASN A 79 11.11 -18.61 -8.65
N GLN A 80 11.19 -19.34 -7.54
CA GLN A 80 12.32 -20.23 -7.21
C GLN A 80 12.52 -21.29 -8.29
N LYS A 81 11.44 -21.66 -9.00
CA LYS A 81 11.48 -22.59 -10.12
C LYS A 81 12.34 -22.07 -11.28
N ALA A 82 12.21 -20.78 -11.61
CA ALA A 82 13.05 -20.15 -12.63
C ALA A 82 14.53 -20.16 -12.22
N ILE A 83 14.85 -19.87 -10.96
CA ILE A 83 16.23 -19.91 -10.44
C ILE A 83 16.83 -21.33 -10.51
N ILE A 84 16.04 -22.34 -10.18
CA ILE A 84 16.47 -23.74 -10.20
C ILE A 84 16.68 -24.23 -11.65
N GLU A 85 15.76 -23.92 -12.57
CA GLU A 85 15.90 -24.24 -14.00
C GLU A 85 17.11 -23.53 -14.64
N MET A 86 17.42 -22.31 -14.20
CA MET A 86 18.62 -21.56 -14.60
C MET A 86 19.91 -22.20 -14.09
N SER A 87 19.95 -22.69 -12.84
CA SER A 87 21.13 -23.34 -12.27
C SER A 87 21.49 -24.66 -12.95
N SER A 88 20.53 -25.34 -13.59
CA SER A 88 20.77 -26.58 -14.34
C SER A 88 21.28 -26.37 -15.77
N ASN A 89 21.09 -25.17 -16.36
CA ASN A 89 21.56 -24.82 -17.69
C ASN A 89 22.74 -23.83 -17.59
N ALA A 90 23.81 -24.25 -16.94
CA ALA A 90 25.01 -23.45 -16.70
C ALA A 90 25.82 -23.07 -17.98
N ASN A 91 25.34 -23.45 -19.17
CA ASN A 91 25.88 -22.96 -20.45
C ASN A 91 24.97 -21.88 -21.02
N THR A 92 25.33 -20.64 -20.72
CA THR A 92 24.94 -19.41 -21.44
C THR A 92 23.45 -19.23 -21.73
N THR A 93 22.63 -19.05 -20.69
CA THR A 93 21.54 -18.08 -20.86
C THR A 93 22.21 -16.72 -21.01
N SER A 94 22.30 -16.20 -22.24
CA SER A 94 22.83 -14.84 -22.50
C SER A 94 22.23 -13.87 -21.49
N GLN A 95 23.02 -12.95 -20.95
CA GLN A 95 22.53 -11.89 -20.06
C GLN A 95 21.24 -11.26 -20.60
N GLU A 96 21.15 -11.09 -21.92
CA GLU A 96 19.96 -10.60 -22.62
C GLU A 96 18.72 -11.51 -22.46
N SER A 97 18.90 -12.83 -22.46
CA SER A 97 17.81 -13.80 -22.27
C SER A 97 17.29 -13.79 -20.83
N PHE A 98 18.18 -13.66 -19.84
CA PHE A 98 17.78 -13.48 -18.45
C PHE A 98 17.00 -12.17 -18.26
N MET A 99 17.52 -11.07 -18.80
CA MET A 99 16.86 -9.76 -18.72
C MET A 99 15.47 -9.79 -19.37
N ARG A 100 15.35 -10.43 -20.54
CA ARG A 100 14.06 -10.59 -21.23
C ARG A 100 13.04 -11.38 -20.41
N GLU A 101 13.46 -12.38 -19.63
CA GLU A 101 12.57 -13.13 -18.73
C GLU A 101 12.16 -12.31 -17.50
N VAL A 102 13.09 -11.57 -16.91
CA VAL A 102 12.80 -10.64 -15.79
C VAL A 102 11.81 -9.57 -16.22
N GLU A 103 12.00 -8.98 -17.40
CA GLU A 103 11.07 -8.02 -18.00
C GLU A 103 9.68 -8.62 -18.20
N LYS A 104 9.61 -9.84 -18.73
CA LYS A 104 8.35 -10.55 -18.96
C LYS A 104 7.61 -10.86 -17.66
N ASP A 105 8.30 -11.32 -16.61
CA ASP A 105 7.73 -11.56 -15.28
C ASP A 105 7.26 -10.23 -14.64
N ALA A 106 8.06 -9.17 -14.73
CA ALA A 106 7.69 -7.85 -14.23
C ALA A 106 6.43 -7.30 -14.91
N GLU A 107 6.36 -7.40 -16.24
CA GLU A 107 5.19 -7.00 -17.03
C GLU A 107 3.95 -7.83 -16.64
N GLN A 108 4.08 -9.15 -16.51
CA GLN A 108 2.98 -10.01 -16.08
C GLN A 108 2.44 -9.60 -14.71
N ARG A 109 3.32 -9.37 -13.74
CA ARG A 109 2.93 -8.92 -12.39
C ARG A 109 2.27 -7.55 -12.42
N PHE A 110 2.76 -6.65 -13.27
CA PHE A 110 2.16 -5.34 -13.48
C PHE A 110 0.72 -5.48 -14.02
N GLN A 111 0.52 -6.28 -15.05
CA GLN A 111 -0.80 -6.54 -15.63
C GLN A 111 -1.74 -7.24 -14.63
N GLU A 112 -1.26 -8.23 -13.89
CA GLU A 112 -2.06 -8.89 -12.85
C GLU A 112 -2.49 -7.91 -11.75
N LYS A 113 -1.57 -7.04 -11.29
CA LYS A 113 -1.88 -5.97 -10.32
C LYS A 113 -2.95 -5.05 -10.90
N LYS A 114 -2.82 -4.62 -12.16
CA LYS A 114 -3.81 -3.78 -12.85
C LYS A 114 -5.18 -4.44 -12.89
N ILE A 115 -5.27 -5.69 -13.33
CA ILE A 115 -6.52 -6.47 -13.36
C ILE A 115 -7.13 -6.58 -11.95
N ARG A 116 -6.31 -6.83 -10.94
CA ARG A 116 -6.75 -6.91 -9.53
C ARG A 116 -7.36 -5.58 -9.06
N LEU A 117 -6.76 -4.45 -9.42
CA LEU A 117 -7.24 -3.11 -9.09
C LEU A 117 -8.54 -2.76 -9.83
N GLU A 118 -8.65 -3.11 -11.11
CA GLU A 118 -9.87 -2.89 -11.90
C GLU A 118 -11.05 -3.71 -11.35
N LYS A 119 -10.82 -4.98 -11.02
CA LYS A 119 -11.81 -5.85 -10.37
C LYS A 119 -12.24 -5.28 -9.02
N MET A 120 -11.29 -4.84 -8.19
CA MET A 120 -11.57 -4.16 -6.92
C MET A 120 -12.40 -2.90 -7.12
N GLY A 121 -12.05 -2.06 -8.11
CA GLY A 121 -12.79 -0.84 -8.43
C GLY A 121 -14.24 -1.11 -8.85
N THR A 122 -14.46 -2.19 -9.61
CA THR A 122 -15.79 -2.65 -10.01
C THR A 122 -16.61 -3.12 -8.81
N LEU A 123 -16.03 -3.93 -7.92
CA LEU A 123 -16.67 -4.36 -6.68
C LEU A 123 -17.02 -3.19 -5.77
N LYS A 124 -16.13 -2.20 -5.64
CA LYS A 124 -16.39 -0.97 -4.90
C LYS A 124 -17.59 -0.22 -5.45
N LYS A 125 -17.69 -0.05 -6.78
CA LYS A 125 -18.85 0.61 -7.42
C LYS A 125 -20.15 -0.15 -7.13
N ARG A 126 -20.13 -1.49 -7.24
CA ARG A 126 -21.30 -2.34 -6.92
C ARG A 126 -21.69 -2.21 -5.44
N ALA A 127 -20.73 -2.18 -4.53
CA ALA A 127 -20.95 -2.00 -3.10
C ALA A 127 -21.64 -0.67 -2.78
N ILE A 128 -21.21 0.42 -3.43
CA ILE A 128 -21.83 1.75 -3.29
C ILE A 128 -23.28 1.74 -3.78
N LEU A 129 -23.55 1.12 -4.94
CA LEU A 129 -24.91 1.01 -5.46
C LEU A 129 -25.81 0.19 -4.54
N ALA A 130 -25.32 -0.94 -4.01
CA ALA A 130 -26.04 -1.76 -3.03
C ALA A 130 -26.30 -0.99 -1.72
N PHE A 131 -25.31 -0.21 -1.26
CA PHE A 131 -25.44 0.59 -0.04
C PHE A 131 -26.55 1.64 -0.18
N ASN A 132 -26.62 2.32 -1.33
CA ASN A 132 -27.67 3.29 -1.63
C ASN A 132 -29.08 2.66 -1.72
N ARG A 133 -29.16 1.34 -1.95
CA ARG A 133 -30.41 0.56 -1.94
C ARG A 133 -30.71 -0.04 -0.56
N ASN A 134 -29.93 0.29 0.47
CA ASN A 134 -29.98 -0.30 1.81
C ASN A 134 -29.76 -1.83 1.83
N GLU A 135 -29.13 -2.40 0.81
CA GLU A 135 -28.80 -3.83 0.72
C GLU A 135 -27.45 -4.11 1.43
N PHE A 136 -27.41 -3.90 2.75
CA PHE A 136 -26.15 -3.83 3.52
C PHE A 136 -25.36 -5.14 3.52
N GLU A 137 -25.99 -6.31 3.51
CA GLU A 137 -25.30 -7.60 3.45
C GLU A 137 -24.55 -7.77 2.11
N LYS A 138 -25.18 -7.35 1.00
CA LYS A 138 -24.54 -7.36 -0.31
C LYS A 138 -23.41 -6.33 -0.39
N THR A 139 -23.58 -5.17 0.24
CA THR A 139 -22.51 -4.18 0.37
C THR A 139 -21.29 -4.77 1.09
N LEU A 140 -21.49 -5.43 2.23
CA LEU A 140 -20.42 -6.09 2.98
C LEU A 140 -19.73 -7.18 2.14
N CYS A 141 -20.51 -8.03 1.46
CA CYS A 141 -19.97 -9.06 0.58
C CYS A 141 -19.06 -8.47 -0.52
N CYS A 142 -19.50 -7.38 -1.15
CA CYS A 142 -18.71 -6.70 -2.17
C CYS A 142 -17.43 -6.07 -1.59
N TYR A 143 -17.50 -5.43 -0.42
CA TYR A 143 -16.32 -4.85 0.22
C TYR A 143 -15.32 -5.91 0.72
N ASN A 144 -15.80 -7.05 1.23
CA ASN A 144 -14.94 -8.16 1.63
C ASN A 144 -14.15 -8.70 0.43
N LYS A 145 -14.83 -8.99 -0.69
CA LYS A 145 -14.18 -9.41 -1.93
C LYS A 145 -13.21 -8.35 -2.47
N ALA A 146 -13.54 -7.06 -2.34
CA ALA A 146 -12.66 -5.98 -2.75
C ALA A 146 -11.38 -5.92 -1.90
N LEU A 147 -11.48 -6.18 -0.59
CA LEU A 147 -10.35 -6.23 0.33
C LEU A 147 -9.48 -7.50 0.17
N GLU A 148 -10.06 -8.61 -0.27
CA GLU A 148 -9.28 -9.81 -0.65
C GLU A 148 -8.34 -9.51 -1.84
N LEU A 149 -8.78 -8.67 -2.78
CA LEU A 149 -7.98 -8.21 -3.91
C LEU A 149 -6.96 -7.14 -3.49
N VAL A 150 -7.34 -6.19 -2.62
CA VAL A 150 -6.44 -5.12 -2.17
C VAL A 150 -6.55 -4.96 -0.66
N LYS A 151 -5.62 -5.63 0.04
CA LYS A 151 -5.67 -5.79 1.50
C LYS A 151 -5.48 -4.49 2.28
N ASP A 152 -4.71 -3.54 1.73
CA ASP A 152 -4.31 -2.31 2.45
C ASP A 152 -4.95 -1.05 1.85
N ASN A 153 -6.25 -1.10 1.55
CA ASN A 153 -6.98 0.07 1.05
C ASN A 153 -7.82 0.73 2.14
N HIS A 154 -7.33 1.84 2.71
CA HIS A 154 -8.03 2.59 3.76
C HIS A 154 -9.46 2.98 3.38
N ASN A 155 -9.71 3.35 2.12
CA ASN A 155 -11.05 3.76 1.67
C ASN A 155 -12.07 2.61 1.69
N LEU A 156 -11.62 1.38 1.44
CA LEU A 156 -12.50 0.21 1.51
C LEU A 156 -12.87 -0.10 2.97
N PHE A 157 -11.91 -0.01 3.88
CA PHE A 157 -12.16 -0.13 5.32
C PHE A 157 -13.14 0.93 5.83
N LEU A 158 -12.96 2.21 5.48
CA LEU A 158 -13.90 3.28 5.88
C LEU A 158 -15.33 3.02 5.40
N SER A 159 -15.49 2.57 4.15
CA SER A 159 -16.81 2.30 3.59
C SER A 159 -17.45 1.03 4.17
N ARG A 160 -16.66 0.00 4.47
CA ARG A 160 -17.14 -1.20 5.16
C ARG A 160 -17.51 -0.88 6.61
N GLY A 161 -16.67 -0.13 7.33
CA GLY A 161 -16.96 0.40 8.66
C GLY A 161 -18.26 1.20 8.72
N LEU A 162 -18.49 2.10 7.76
CA LEU A 162 -19.76 2.83 7.64
C LEU A 162 -20.97 1.88 7.44
N THR A 163 -20.78 0.80 6.68
CA THR A 163 -21.82 -0.23 6.48
C THR A 163 -22.11 -0.97 7.78
N TYR A 164 -21.08 -1.29 8.58
CA TYR A 164 -21.25 -1.87 9.91
C TYR A 164 -21.97 -0.93 10.89
N ILE A 165 -21.71 0.38 10.85
CA ILE A 165 -22.46 1.38 11.63
C ILE A 165 -23.96 1.31 11.28
N LYS A 166 -24.31 1.22 9.99
CA LYS A 166 -25.72 1.10 9.56
C LYS A 166 -26.39 -0.18 10.04
N LEU A 167 -25.62 -1.26 10.19
CA LEU A 167 -26.07 -2.53 10.76
C LEU A 167 -25.99 -2.58 12.30
N LYS A 168 -25.62 -1.47 12.98
CA LYS A 168 -25.39 -1.39 14.43
C LYS A 168 -24.32 -2.37 14.96
N LEU A 169 -23.42 -2.84 14.09
CA LEU A 169 -22.29 -3.70 14.46
C LEU A 169 -21.08 -2.83 14.82
N LEU A 170 -21.19 -2.09 15.93
CA LEU A 170 -20.27 -0.99 16.27
C LEU A 170 -18.84 -1.45 16.54
N ASP A 171 -18.62 -2.61 17.18
CA ASP A 171 -17.27 -3.14 17.43
C ASP A 171 -16.51 -3.44 16.13
N LYS A 172 -17.20 -4.06 15.16
CA LYS A 172 -16.64 -4.35 13.84
C LYS A 172 -16.38 -3.07 13.06
N ALA A 173 -17.27 -2.08 13.18
CA ALA A 173 -17.07 -0.77 12.59
C ALA A 173 -15.82 -0.11 13.14
N LEU A 174 -15.64 -0.09 14.47
CA LEU A 174 -14.50 0.54 15.12
C LEU A 174 -13.19 -0.09 14.66
N SER A 175 -13.11 -1.42 14.65
CA SER A 175 -11.93 -2.14 14.17
C SER A 175 -11.56 -1.78 12.72
N ASP A 176 -12.55 -1.64 11.84
CA ASP A 176 -12.33 -1.22 10.45
C ASP A 176 -11.86 0.25 10.35
N ILE A 177 -12.45 1.14 11.15
CA ILE A 177 -12.07 2.55 11.17
C ILE A 177 -10.65 2.73 11.72
N ASP A 178 -10.29 2.02 12.78
CA ASP A 178 -8.93 2.05 13.34
C ASP A 178 -7.92 1.51 12.33
N ARG A 179 -8.24 0.41 11.62
CA ARG A 179 -7.39 -0.09 10.53
C ARG A 179 -7.24 0.93 9.41
N ALA A 180 -8.32 1.65 9.07
CA ALA A 180 -8.26 2.68 8.04
C ALA A 180 -7.40 3.89 8.45
N LEU A 181 -7.50 4.33 9.71
CA LEU A 181 -6.69 5.41 10.27
C LEU A 181 -5.22 5.01 10.44
N TYR A 182 -4.95 3.74 10.76
CA TYR A 182 -3.58 3.21 10.74
C TYR A 182 -2.94 3.28 9.33
N LEU A 183 -3.73 3.00 8.29
CA LEU A 183 -3.26 3.07 6.90
C LEU A 183 -3.21 4.51 6.35
N ASN A 184 -4.05 5.41 6.86
CA ASN A 184 -4.07 6.81 6.50
C ASN A 184 -4.51 7.64 7.69
N GLU A 185 -3.53 8.10 8.45
CA GLU A 185 -3.72 8.90 9.67
C GLU A 185 -4.31 10.29 9.39
N ASN A 186 -4.27 10.78 8.16
CA ASN A 186 -4.83 12.09 7.78
C ASN A 186 -6.23 11.95 7.16
N SER A 187 -6.95 10.87 7.49
CA SER A 187 -8.29 10.64 6.99
C SER A 187 -9.34 11.31 7.88
N LEU A 188 -9.77 12.52 7.50
CA LEU A 188 -10.85 13.23 8.18
C LEU A 188 -12.11 12.36 8.33
N LYS A 189 -12.50 11.64 7.26
CA LYS A 189 -13.66 10.75 7.30
C LYS A 189 -13.51 9.62 8.32
N GLY A 190 -12.29 9.12 8.53
CA GLY A 190 -12.00 8.13 9.57
C GLY A 190 -12.31 8.66 10.96
N TYR A 191 -11.77 9.84 11.29
CA TYR A 191 -12.03 10.49 12.58
C TYR A 191 -13.51 10.78 12.82
N LEU A 192 -14.22 11.32 11.82
CA LEU A 192 -15.65 11.61 11.93
C LEU A 192 -16.49 10.35 12.16
N LEU A 193 -16.17 9.24 11.48
CA LEU A 193 -16.84 7.97 11.69
C LEU A 193 -16.50 7.36 13.06
N LYS A 194 -15.26 7.52 13.53
CA LYS A 194 -14.83 7.07 14.86
C LYS A 194 -15.58 7.83 15.96
N ALA A 195 -15.66 9.15 15.87
CA ALA A 195 -16.43 9.99 16.79
C ALA A 195 -17.91 9.58 16.82
N LYS A 196 -18.49 9.28 15.64
CA LYS A 196 -19.87 8.77 15.54
C LYS A 196 -20.05 7.42 16.23
N ILE A 197 -19.08 6.51 16.15
CA ILE A 197 -19.14 5.22 16.84
C ILE A 197 -19.08 5.42 18.36
N PHE A 198 -18.19 6.30 18.85
CA PHE A 198 -18.08 6.61 20.27
C PHE A 198 -19.32 7.29 20.83
N TYR A 199 -19.97 8.15 20.04
CA TYR A 199 -21.29 8.67 20.37
C TYR A 199 -22.34 7.57 20.51
N LEU A 200 -22.43 6.66 19.54
CA LEU A 200 -23.39 5.54 19.58
C LEU A 200 -23.08 4.49 20.67
N THR A 201 -21.91 4.57 21.31
CA THR A 201 -21.50 3.70 22.42
C THR A 201 -21.38 4.47 23.75
N GLU A 202 -21.87 5.72 23.80
CA GLU A 202 -21.92 6.58 24.99
C GLU A 202 -20.54 6.84 25.64
N ARG A 203 -19.48 6.93 24.82
CA ARG A 203 -18.09 7.15 25.28
C ARG A 203 -17.64 8.59 25.09
N GLU A 204 -18.19 9.51 25.87
CA GLU A 204 -17.96 10.96 25.72
C GLU A 204 -16.47 11.37 25.73
N LYS A 205 -15.69 10.83 26.66
CA LYS A 205 -14.25 11.14 26.76
C LYS A 205 -13.49 10.82 25.48
N GLU A 206 -13.81 9.69 24.86
CA GLU A 206 -13.17 9.23 23.62
C GLU A 206 -13.59 10.11 22.42
N ILE A 207 -14.80 10.70 22.45
CA ILE A 207 -15.26 11.65 21.42
C ILE A 207 -14.41 12.92 21.47
N GLU A 208 -14.21 13.51 22.65
CA GLU A 208 -13.41 14.73 22.83
C GLU A 208 -11.98 14.55 22.32
N GLU A 209 -11.36 13.42 22.65
CA GLU A 209 -10.02 13.08 22.19
C GLU A 209 -9.95 12.95 20.67
N VAL A 210 -10.86 12.18 20.06
CA VAL A 210 -10.92 11.99 18.60
C VAL A 210 -11.17 13.31 17.87
N VAL A 211 -12.04 14.17 18.39
CA VAL A 211 -12.36 15.47 17.80
C VAL A 211 -11.16 16.40 17.88
N ARG A 212 -10.44 16.42 19.01
CA ARG A 212 -9.19 17.17 19.15
C ARG A 212 -8.16 16.72 18.12
N GLU A 213 -7.89 15.41 18.01
CA GLU A 213 -6.96 14.87 17.01
C GLU A 213 -7.38 15.24 15.57
N ALA A 214 -8.69 15.14 15.26
CA ALA A 214 -9.21 15.49 13.95
C ALA A 214 -8.95 16.96 13.61
N LYS A 215 -9.11 17.87 14.58
CA LYS A 215 -8.89 19.32 14.41
C LYS A 215 -7.41 19.65 14.25
N GLU A 216 -6.53 19.01 15.03
CA GLU A 216 -5.08 19.19 14.92
C GLU A 216 -4.57 18.81 13.53
N ARG A 217 -5.01 17.65 13.01
CA ARG A 217 -4.62 17.17 11.67
C ARG A 217 -5.32 17.92 10.54
N HIS A 218 -6.49 18.49 10.79
CA HIS A 218 -7.31 19.19 9.79
C HIS A 218 -7.65 20.61 10.22
N SER A 219 -6.62 21.40 10.54
CA SER A 219 -6.75 22.79 11.01
C SER A 219 -7.58 23.71 10.10
N LYS A 220 -7.66 23.42 8.79
CA LYS A 220 -8.48 24.19 7.83
C LYS A 220 -9.96 23.82 7.81
N LYS A 221 -10.36 22.75 8.50
CA LYS A 221 -11.73 22.18 8.45
C LYS A 221 -12.37 22.09 9.84
N VAL A 222 -11.88 22.86 10.80
CA VAL A 222 -12.36 22.85 12.19
C VAL A 222 -13.85 23.17 12.24
N ASP A 223 -14.30 24.21 11.53
CA ASP A 223 -15.72 24.60 11.49
C ASP A 223 -16.62 23.46 11.00
N PHE A 224 -16.18 22.75 9.94
CA PHE A 224 -16.89 21.59 9.40
C PHE A 224 -16.92 20.42 10.38
N ILE A 225 -15.84 20.18 11.11
CA ILE A 225 -15.80 19.14 12.16
C ILE A 225 -16.83 19.49 13.23
N ASP A 226 -16.82 20.72 13.74
CA ASP A 226 -17.74 21.16 14.79
C ASP A 226 -19.21 21.09 14.35
N GLU A 227 -19.52 21.52 13.13
CA GLU A 227 -20.85 21.38 12.55
C GLU A 227 -21.26 19.91 12.47
N TYR A 228 -20.37 19.04 11.99
CA TYR A 228 -20.66 17.61 11.86
C TYR A 228 -20.92 16.94 13.21
N ILE A 229 -20.09 17.23 14.24
CA ILE A 229 -20.29 16.70 15.59
C ILE A 229 -21.63 17.18 16.15
N ARG A 230 -21.90 18.48 16.10
CA ARG A 230 -23.18 19.05 16.57
C ARG A 230 -24.40 18.44 15.89
N ALA A 231 -24.28 18.08 14.62
CA ALA A 231 -25.40 17.53 13.85
C ALA A 231 -25.84 16.15 14.35
N PHE A 232 -24.93 15.30 14.83
CA PHE A 232 -25.32 13.97 15.31
C PHE A 232 -25.43 13.85 16.84
N THR A 233 -25.02 14.87 17.59
CA THR A 233 -25.23 14.94 19.06
C THR A 233 -26.54 15.63 19.45
N LYS A 234 -27.29 16.18 18.50
CA LYS A 234 -28.53 16.95 18.73
C LYS A 234 -29.83 16.18 18.47
N ASP A 235 -29.76 14.93 18.01
CA ASP A 235 -30.94 14.11 17.70
C ASP A 235 -31.58 13.44 18.95
N GLU A 236 -31.60 14.14 20.10
CA GLU A 236 -32.43 13.80 21.28
C GLU A 236 -33.77 14.56 21.26
#